data_AF-A0A2W6RAE7-F1
#
_entry.id   AF-A0A2W6RAE7-F1
#
_cell.length_a   1.000
_cell.length_b   1.000
_cell.length_c   1.000
_cell.angle_alpha   90.00
_cell.angle_beta   90.00
_cell.angle_gamma   90.00
#
_symmetry.space_group_name_H-M   'P 1'
#
loop_
_entity.id
_entity.type
_entity.pdbx_description
1 polymer ?
#
loop_
_entity_poly.entity_id
_entity_poly.type
_entity_poly.pdbx_seq_one_letter_code
_entity_poly.pdbx_strand_id
1 'polypeptide(L)'
;MISHSERQKVIRTICKAACAGFVAEGRLEEREARVLAQEVDALITAAGRRKRVTAGMRTWKRIKPFSPVIATVVMIVFACLALGLYILWLASHKPDETTLVSAAVATMAVAAAAIGWAVAGWVSHRNSRVQHTINLLFARVSQPTFAENTFAFHEAFGLKLSPMVYISDLSRMENSKNETDRKAAQSVKYILNYFEFVAAGITRGDLDLKYVDLTMRGQIKFYYDKCEPLIIASQDANPKTLENLSKLRDYYRHQDFLDI
;
A
#
# COMPACT_ATOMS: atom_id res chain seq x y z
N MET A 1 -28.04 -9.04 -9.52
CA MET A 1 -27.09 -9.20 -8.38
C MET A 1 -27.32 -8.05 -7.41
N ILE A 2 -27.89 -8.29 -6.23
CA ILE A 2 -28.15 -7.24 -5.23
C ILE A 2 -26.81 -6.64 -4.76
N SER A 3 -26.67 -5.32 -4.83
CA SER A 3 -25.45 -4.61 -4.46
C SER A 3 -25.16 -4.73 -2.95
N HIS A 4 -23.89 -4.64 -2.55
CA HIS A 4 -23.50 -4.82 -1.14
C HIS A 4 -24.15 -3.78 -0.21
N SER A 5 -24.39 -2.56 -0.69
CA SER A 5 -25.08 -1.50 0.04
C SER A 5 -26.57 -1.82 0.25
N GLU A 6 -27.22 -2.44 -0.74
CA GLU A 6 -28.60 -2.91 -0.61
C GLU A 6 -28.72 -4.05 0.39
N ARG A 7 -27.77 -4.99 0.43
CA ARG A 7 -27.75 -6.07 1.44
C ARG A 7 -27.60 -5.52 2.86
N GLN A 8 -26.73 -4.53 3.07
CA GLN A 8 -26.56 -3.89 4.37
C GLN A 8 -27.82 -3.12 4.81
N LYS A 9 -28.51 -2.45 3.87
CA LYS A 9 -29.80 -1.81 4.16
C LYS A 9 -30.86 -2.84 4.59
N VAL A 10 -30.98 -3.96 3.88
CA VAL A 10 -31.93 -5.03 4.22
C VAL A 10 -31.65 -5.61 5.61
N ILE A 11 -30.38 -5.91 5.93
CA ILE A 11 -29.99 -6.42 7.26
C ILE A 11 -30.32 -5.42 8.37
N ARG A 12 -30.04 -4.13 8.17
CA ARG A 12 -30.41 -3.07 9.14
C ARG A 12 -31.92 -3.00 9.35
N THR A 13 -32.71 -3.10 8.29
CA THR A 13 -34.17 -3.06 8.38
C THR A 13 -34.72 -4.26 9.14
N ILE A 14 -34.19 -5.46 8.89
CA ILE A 14 -34.57 -6.69 9.61
C ILE A 14 -34.21 -6.60 11.09
N CYS A 15 -32.99 -6.15 11.44
CA CYS A 15 -32.57 -6.02 12.83
C CYS A 15 -33.40 -4.97 13.59
N LYS A 16 -33.75 -3.84 12.96
CA LYS A 16 -34.64 -2.84 13.57
C LYS A 16 -36.06 -3.37 13.78
N ALA A 17 -36.60 -4.11 12.82
CA ALA A 17 -37.92 -4.72 12.94
C ALA A 17 -37.95 -5.80 14.05
N ALA A 18 -36.89 -6.61 14.16
CA ALA A 18 -36.76 -7.59 15.22
C ALA A 18 -36.67 -6.94 16.61
N CYS A 19 -35.83 -5.91 16.78
CA CYS A 19 -35.73 -5.19 18.06
C CYS A 19 -37.06 -4.53 18.46
N ALA A 20 -37.79 -3.95 17.50
CA ALA A 20 -39.11 -3.37 17.75
C ALA A 20 -40.14 -4.43 18.16
N GLY A 21 -40.10 -5.63 17.55
CA GLY A 21 -40.95 -6.76 17.93
C GLY A 21 -40.67 -7.26 19.35
N PHE A 22 -39.39 -7.38 19.74
CA PHE A 22 -39.02 -7.82 21.09
C PHE A 22 -39.39 -6.80 22.20
N VAL A 23 -39.37 -5.51 21.88
CA VAL A 23 -39.86 -4.45 22.79
C VAL A 23 -41.39 -4.51 22.93
N ALA A 24 -42.11 -4.74 21.82
CA ALA A 24 -43.57 -4.87 21.84
C ALA A 24 -44.06 -6.11 22.61
N GLU A 25 -43.28 -7.21 22.61
CA GLU A 25 -43.53 -8.41 23.41
C GLU A 25 -43.13 -8.28 24.89
N GLY A 26 -42.56 -7.14 25.30
CA GLY A 26 -42.09 -6.90 26.68
C GLY A 26 -40.87 -7.74 27.07
N ARG A 27 -40.15 -8.31 26.09
CA ARG A 27 -38.99 -9.18 26.30
C ARG A 27 -37.66 -8.41 26.32
N LEU A 28 -37.67 -7.13 25.95
CA LEU A 28 -36.53 -6.23 26.02
C LEU A 28 -36.99 -4.86 26.50
N GLU A 29 -36.26 -4.26 27.44
CA GLU A 29 -36.45 -2.86 27.77
C GLU A 29 -35.98 -1.96 26.62
N GLU A 30 -36.63 -0.81 26.44
CA GLU A 30 -36.36 0.12 25.33
C GLU A 30 -34.90 0.63 25.34
N ARG A 31 -34.26 0.66 26.52
CA ARG A 31 -32.83 0.98 26.66
C ARG A 31 -31.93 -0.12 26.11
N GLU A 32 -32.23 -1.38 26.41
CA GLU A 32 -31.44 -2.53 25.94
C GLU A 32 -31.55 -2.68 24.43
N ALA A 33 -32.73 -2.44 23.86
CA ALA A 33 -32.94 -2.46 22.42
C ALA A 33 -32.13 -1.39 21.68
N ARG A 34 -31.93 -0.21 22.28
CA ARG A 34 -31.08 0.86 21.72
C ARG A 34 -29.61 0.50 21.75
N VAL A 35 -29.13 -0.12 22.83
CA VAL A 35 -27.74 -0.57 22.96
C VAL A 35 -27.44 -1.67 21.94
N LEU A 36 -28.33 -2.67 21.82
CA LEU A 36 -28.20 -3.75 20.84
C LEU A 36 -28.19 -3.23 19.40
N ALA A 37 -29.05 -2.25 19.09
CA ALA A 37 -29.07 -1.63 17.77
C ALA A 37 -27.76 -0.89 17.46
N GLN A 38 -27.15 -0.22 18.45
CA GLN A 38 -25.86 0.45 18.30
C GLN A 38 -24.71 -0.54 18.10
N GLU A 39 -24.66 -1.64 18.86
CA GLU A 39 -23.65 -2.69 18.70
C GLU A 39 -23.75 -3.39 17.34
N VAL A 40 -24.98 -3.70 16.89
CA VAL A 40 -25.21 -4.30 15.57
C VAL A 40 -24.76 -3.34 14.46
N ASP A 41 -25.01 -2.03 14.59
CA ASP A 41 -24.58 -1.06 13.58
C ASP A 41 -23.06 -0.86 13.58
N ALA A 42 -22.41 -0.93 14.75
CA ALA A 42 -20.96 -0.94 14.87
C ALA A 42 -20.35 -2.19 14.21
N LEU A 43 -20.94 -3.37 14.43
CA LEU A 43 -20.50 -4.64 13.82
C LEU A 43 -20.70 -4.67 12.30
N ILE A 44 -21.83 -4.16 11.79
CA ILE A 44 -22.09 -4.06 10.34
C ILE A 44 -21.10 -3.09 9.67
N THR A 45 -20.77 -2.00 10.35
CA THR A 45 -19.79 -1.00 9.87
C THR A 45 -18.38 -1.58 9.90
N ALA A 46 -18.00 -2.29 10.96
CA ALA A 46 -16.72 -2.99 11.08
C ALA A 46 -16.58 -4.10 10.02
N ALA A 47 -17.62 -4.89 9.77
CA ALA A 47 -17.65 -5.92 8.73
C ALA A 47 -17.56 -5.32 7.31
N GLY A 48 -18.20 -4.16 7.10
CA GLY A 48 -18.09 -3.38 5.86
C GLY A 48 -16.67 -2.86 5.60
N ARG A 49 -15.97 -2.38 6.65
CA ARG A 49 -14.53 -2.02 6.58
C ARG A 49 -13.68 -3.26 6.28
N ARG A 50 -13.89 -4.37 6.98
CA ARG A 50 -13.14 -5.63 6.85
C ARG A 50 -13.18 -6.23 5.43
N LYS A 51 -14.33 -6.18 4.73
CA LYS A 51 -14.46 -6.62 3.32
C LYS A 51 -13.76 -5.69 2.32
N ARG A 52 -13.76 -4.37 2.58
CA ARG A 52 -13.08 -3.39 1.71
C ARG A 52 -11.56 -3.54 1.80
N VAL A 53 -11.05 -3.84 3.00
CA VAL A 53 -9.62 -4.11 3.28
C VAL A 53 -9.15 -5.40 2.61
N THR A 54 -9.89 -6.50 2.75
CA THR A 54 -9.55 -7.79 2.11
C THR A 54 -9.65 -7.76 0.58
N ALA A 55 -10.60 -7.00 0.03
CA ALA A 55 -10.65 -6.73 -1.41
C ALA A 55 -9.47 -5.86 -1.89
N GLY A 56 -9.04 -4.89 -1.07
CA GLY A 56 -7.82 -4.10 -1.31
C GLY A 56 -6.53 -4.92 -1.25
N MET A 57 -6.43 -5.90 -0.34
CA MET A 57 -5.28 -6.80 -0.21
C MET A 57 -5.11 -7.74 -1.41
N ARG A 58 -6.22 -8.23 -2.02
CA ARG A 58 -6.15 -9.00 -3.28
C ARG A 58 -5.64 -8.17 -4.47
N THR A 59 -5.59 -6.85 -4.32
CA THR A 59 -5.09 -5.91 -5.33
C THR A 59 -3.74 -5.31 -4.97
N TRP A 60 -2.87 -6.05 -4.26
CA TRP A 60 -1.43 -5.84 -4.40
C TRP A 60 -1.07 -6.13 -5.86
N LYS A 61 -1.22 -5.09 -6.68
CA LYS A 61 -1.03 -5.13 -8.13
C LYS A 61 0.36 -5.71 -8.36
N ARG A 62 0.43 -6.94 -8.87
CA ARG A 62 1.60 -7.40 -9.61
C ARG A 62 1.92 -6.27 -10.58
N ILE A 63 3.07 -5.64 -10.36
CA ILE A 63 3.54 -4.53 -11.18
C ILE A 63 3.54 -5.05 -12.60
N LYS A 64 2.61 -4.55 -13.43
CA LYS A 64 2.52 -4.98 -14.82
C LYS A 64 3.86 -4.61 -15.46
N PRO A 65 4.48 -5.52 -16.23
CA PRO A 65 5.72 -5.19 -16.93
C PRO A 65 5.52 -3.92 -17.73
N PHE A 66 6.56 -3.08 -17.73
CA PHE A 66 6.57 -1.75 -18.35
C PHE A 66 6.18 -1.88 -19.82
N SER A 67 4.95 -1.45 -20.16
CA SER A 67 4.38 -1.55 -21.51
C SER A 67 5.30 -1.03 -22.62
N PRO A 68 6.13 0.03 -22.40
CA PRO A 68 7.09 0.47 -23.40
C PRO A 68 8.22 -0.55 -23.66
N VAL A 69 8.70 -1.28 -22.65
CA VAL A 69 9.76 -2.29 -22.84
C VAL A 69 9.22 -3.49 -23.60
N ILE A 70 7.99 -3.90 -23.34
CA ILE A 70 7.36 -4.97 -24.14
C ILE A 70 7.22 -4.52 -25.60
N ALA A 71 6.79 -3.27 -25.82
CA ALA A 71 6.66 -2.72 -27.16
C ALA A 71 8.01 -2.66 -27.89
N THR A 72 9.10 -2.25 -27.22
CA THR A 72 10.44 -2.24 -27.85
C THR A 72 10.94 -3.64 -28.16
N VAL A 73 10.75 -4.63 -27.26
CA VAL A 73 11.10 -6.04 -27.54
C VAL A 73 10.35 -6.54 -28.76
N VAL A 74 9.03 -6.32 -28.82
CA VAL A 74 8.18 -6.77 -29.94
C VAL A 74 8.63 -6.13 -31.24
N MET A 75 8.91 -4.83 -31.25
CA MET A 75 9.43 -4.13 -32.43
C MET A 75 10.77 -4.68 -32.90
N ILE A 76 11.70 -4.95 -31.99
CA ILE A 76 13.02 -5.48 -32.36
C ILE A 76 12.89 -6.92 -32.90
N VAL A 77 12.06 -7.76 -32.28
CA VAL A 77 11.79 -9.12 -32.77
C VAL A 77 11.16 -9.08 -34.16
N PHE A 78 10.18 -8.21 -34.40
CA PHE A 78 9.59 -8.03 -35.73
C PHE A 78 10.60 -7.54 -36.76
N ALA A 79 11.47 -6.59 -36.41
CA ALA A 79 12.52 -6.11 -37.30
C ALA A 79 13.54 -7.22 -37.64
N CYS A 80 13.92 -8.06 -36.67
CA CYS A 80 14.82 -9.20 -36.88
C CYS A 80 14.18 -10.26 -37.77
N LEU A 81 12.89 -10.55 -37.59
CA LEU A 81 12.14 -11.48 -38.43
C LEU A 81 12.00 -10.97 -39.87
N ALA A 82 11.66 -9.69 -40.05
CA ALA A 82 11.58 -9.07 -41.37
C ALA A 82 12.92 -9.09 -42.09
N LEU A 83 14.02 -8.79 -41.39
CA LEU A 83 15.37 -8.85 -41.93
C LEU A 83 15.77 -10.29 -42.29
N GLY A 84 15.46 -11.27 -41.45
CA GLY A 84 15.73 -12.68 -41.73
C GLY A 84 14.96 -13.20 -42.93
N LEU A 85 13.67 -12.85 -43.05
CA LEU A 85 12.85 -13.17 -44.23
C LEU A 85 13.38 -12.49 -45.50
N TYR A 86 13.88 -11.25 -45.40
CA TYR A 86 14.50 -10.55 -46.52
C TYR A 86 15.80 -11.22 -46.98
N ILE A 87 16.66 -11.66 -46.05
CA ILE A 87 17.89 -12.38 -46.38
C ILE A 87 17.58 -13.76 -46.98
N LEU A 88 16.58 -14.47 -46.45
CA LEU A 88 16.07 -15.73 -47.03
C LEU A 88 15.54 -15.54 -48.46
N TRP A 89 14.81 -14.45 -48.71
CA TRP A 89 14.30 -14.10 -50.04
C TRP A 89 15.44 -13.77 -51.03
N LEU A 90 16.51 -13.12 -50.57
CA LEU A 90 17.70 -12.88 -51.41
C LEU A 90 18.47 -14.18 -51.70
N ALA A 91 18.60 -15.06 -50.69
CA ALA A 91 19.30 -16.33 -50.83
C ALA A 91 18.55 -17.34 -51.72
N SER A 92 17.21 -17.28 -51.78
CA SER A 92 16.44 -18.14 -52.70
C SER A 92 16.70 -17.84 -54.18
N HIS A 93 17.23 -16.65 -54.51
CA HIS A 93 17.60 -16.29 -55.88
C HIS A 93 19.00 -16.79 -56.29
N LYS A 94 19.84 -17.24 -55.34
CA LYS A 94 21.16 -17.86 -55.60
C LYS A 94 21.46 -18.93 -54.52
N PRO A 95 21.22 -20.22 -54.80
CA PRO A 95 21.22 -21.25 -53.76
C PRO A 95 22.66 -21.72 -53.44
N ASP A 96 23.29 -21.08 -52.44
CA ASP A 96 24.42 -21.66 -51.70
C ASP A 96 23.93 -22.06 -50.31
N GLU A 97 23.92 -23.36 -50.00
CA GLU A 97 23.38 -23.91 -48.74
C GLU A 97 24.07 -23.31 -47.49
N THR A 98 25.35 -22.98 -47.59
CA THR A 98 26.15 -22.36 -46.52
C THR A 98 25.68 -20.95 -46.16
N THR A 99 25.07 -20.23 -47.10
CA THR A 99 24.61 -18.85 -46.93
C THR A 99 23.26 -18.81 -46.18
N LEU A 100 22.41 -19.82 -46.38
CA LEU A 100 21.13 -19.95 -45.68
C LEU A 100 21.32 -20.26 -44.20
N VAL A 101 22.22 -21.20 -43.87
CA VAL A 101 22.50 -21.56 -42.47
C VAL A 101 23.14 -20.39 -41.72
N SER A 102 24.11 -19.70 -42.33
CA SER A 102 24.76 -18.54 -41.71
C SER A 102 23.80 -17.36 -41.51
N ALA A 103 22.89 -17.10 -42.46
CA ALA A 103 21.84 -16.10 -42.30
C ALA A 103 20.86 -16.41 -41.16
N ALA A 104 20.41 -17.68 -41.06
CA ALA A 104 19.53 -18.11 -39.98
C ALA A 104 20.21 -17.95 -38.61
N VAL A 105 21.46 -18.37 -38.48
CA VAL A 105 22.24 -18.22 -37.25
C VAL A 105 22.45 -16.75 -36.89
N ALA A 106 22.77 -15.89 -37.86
CA ALA A 106 22.96 -14.46 -37.63
C ALA A 106 21.68 -13.79 -37.13
N THR A 107 20.53 -14.10 -37.73
CA THR A 107 19.24 -13.51 -37.31
C THR A 107 18.83 -13.96 -35.90
N MET A 108 19.07 -15.23 -35.56
CA MET A 108 18.86 -15.73 -34.21
C MET A 108 19.78 -15.04 -33.19
N ALA A 109 21.04 -14.81 -33.54
CA ALA A 109 21.99 -14.11 -32.68
C ALA A 109 21.55 -12.67 -32.39
N VAL A 110 21.09 -11.94 -33.41
CA VAL A 110 20.58 -10.57 -33.25
C VAL A 110 19.31 -10.54 -32.40
N ALA A 111 18.37 -11.47 -32.64
CA ALA A 111 17.16 -11.57 -31.83
C ALA A 111 17.47 -11.89 -30.35
N ALA A 112 18.40 -12.81 -30.10
CA ALA A 112 18.84 -13.15 -28.74
C ALA A 112 19.50 -11.95 -28.04
N ALA A 113 20.37 -11.23 -28.75
CA ALA A 113 21.00 -10.02 -28.22
C ALA A 113 19.96 -8.96 -27.87
N ALA A 114 19.00 -8.69 -28.76
CA ALA A 114 17.93 -7.73 -28.55
C ALA A 114 17.08 -8.03 -27.30
N ILE A 115 16.71 -9.31 -27.12
CA ILE A 115 15.99 -9.76 -25.93
C ILE A 115 16.86 -9.54 -24.68
N GLY A 116 18.15 -9.87 -24.75
CA GLY A 116 19.12 -9.63 -23.69
C GLY A 116 19.17 -8.17 -23.24
N TRP A 117 19.30 -7.23 -24.19
CA TRP A 117 19.32 -5.79 -23.91
C TRP A 117 18.02 -5.29 -23.30
N ALA A 118 16.87 -5.78 -23.76
CA ALA A 118 15.58 -5.37 -23.21
C ALA A 118 15.36 -5.88 -21.79
N VAL A 119 15.71 -7.14 -21.51
CA VAL A 119 15.66 -7.71 -20.15
C VAL A 119 16.63 -6.96 -19.24
N ALA A 120 17.85 -6.71 -19.69
CA ALA A 120 18.84 -5.93 -18.93
C ALA A 120 18.34 -4.50 -18.65
N GLY A 121 17.72 -3.84 -19.63
CA GLY A 121 17.12 -2.51 -19.48
C GLY A 121 15.96 -2.51 -18.48
N TRP A 122 15.10 -3.53 -18.50
CA TRP A 122 14.01 -3.67 -17.53
C TRP A 122 14.53 -3.88 -16.11
N VAL A 123 15.48 -4.79 -15.94
CA VAL A 123 16.12 -5.06 -14.64
C VAL A 123 16.82 -3.80 -14.12
N SER A 124 17.56 -3.10 -14.98
CA SER A 124 18.25 -1.85 -14.64
C SER A 124 17.27 -0.76 -14.19
N HIS A 125 16.18 -0.54 -14.93
CA HIS A 125 15.16 0.44 -14.56
C HIS A 125 14.49 0.11 -13.23
N ARG A 126 14.14 -1.17 -13.02
CA ARG A 126 13.57 -1.61 -11.74
C ARG A 126 14.55 -1.41 -10.60
N ASN A 127 15.81 -1.78 -10.79
CA ASN A 127 16.85 -1.62 -9.78
C ASN A 127 17.07 -0.14 -9.46
N SER A 128 17.09 0.74 -10.45
CA SER A 128 17.21 2.20 -10.25
C SER A 128 16.07 2.77 -9.41
N ARG A 129 14.82 2.35 -9.65
CA ARG A 129 13.67 2.78 -8.83
C ARG A 129 13.77 2.31 -7.38
N VAL A 130 14.14 1.06 -7.18
CA VAL A 130 14.33 0.47 -5.84
C VAL A 130 15.48 1.18 -5.12
N GLN A 131 16.63 1.34 -5.77
CA GLN A 131 17.78 2.07 -5.22
C GLN A 131 17.43 3.51 -4.87
N HIS A 132 16.72 4.23 -5.73
CA HIS A 132 16.29 5.60 -5.43
C HIS A 132 15.39 5.66 -4.20
N THR A 133 14.43 4.74 -4.09
CA THR A 133 13.52 4.67 -2.92
C THR A 133 14.29 4.36 -1.64
N ILE A 134 15.22 3.41 -1.69
CA ILE A 134 16.12 3.05 -0.58
C ILE A 134 17.00 4.24 -0.20
N ASN A 135 17.57 4.96 -1.17
CA ASN A 135 18.40 6.13 -0.92
C ASN A 135 17.60 7.26 -0.26
N LEU A 136 16.35 7.51 -0.70
CA LEU A 136 15.46 8.47 -0.04
C LEU A 136 15.12 8.05 1.40
N LEU A 137 14.91 6.75 1.63
CA LEU A 137 14.64 6.21 2.96
C LEU A 137 15.85 6.43 3.88
N PHE A 138 17.04 6.01 3.45
CA PHE A 138 18.27 6.19 4.22
C PHE A 138 18.61 7.66 4.45
N ALA A 139 18.50 8.49 3.42
CA ALA A 139 18.74 9.93 3.54
C ALA A 139 17.81 10.58 4.56
N ARG A 140 16.57 10.10 4.71
CA ARG A 140 15.64 10.63 5.71
C ARG A 140 15.94 10.12 7.11
N VAL A 141 16.30 8.84 7.28
CA VAL A 141 16.62 8.25 8.59
C VAL A 141 17.96 8.76 9.14
N SER A 142 18.93 9.03 8.27
CA SER A 142 20.25 9.52 8.67
C SER A 142 20.28 11.01 9.01
N GLN A 143 19.22 11.76 8.69
CA GLN A 143 19.15 13.18 9.03
C GLN A 143 18.95 13.37 10.54
N PRO A 144 19.64 14.35 11.15
CA PRO A 144 19.45 14.68 12.56
C PRO A 144 18.01 15.09 12.86
N THR A 145 17.33 15.68 11.88
CA THR A 145 15.91 16.05 11.97
C THR A 145 15.01 14.85 12.29
N PHE A 146 15.31 13.64 11.80
CA PHE A 146 14.52 12.46 12.13
C PHE A 146 14.68 12.06 13.59
N ALA A 147 15.92 12.10 14.10
CA ALA A 147 16.22 11.83 15.51
C ALA A 147 15.59 12.89 16.43
N GLU A 148 15.68 14.18 16.07
CA GLU A 148 15.07 15.29 16.81
C GLU A 148 13.53 15.17 16.87
N ASN A 149 12.89 14.88 15.74
CA ASN A 149 11.42 14.69 15.71
C ASN A 149 11.02 13.45 16.52
N THR A 150 11.77 12.36 16.42
CA THR A 150 11.54 11.15 17.22
C THR A 150 11.67 11.45 18.72
N PHE A 151 12.71 12.18 19.12
CA PHE A 151 12.91 12.60 20.50
C PHE A 151 11.78 13.49 21.00
N ALA A 152 11.42 14.55 20.27
CA ALA A 152 10.33 15.45 20.63
C ALA A 152 8.97 14.73 20.70
N PHE A 153 8.73 13.74 19.83
CA PHE A 153 7.56 12.87 19.93
C PHE A 153 7.58 12.06 21.23
N HIS A 154 8.69 11.41 21.56
CA HIS A 154 8.79 10.59 22.77
C HIS A 154 8.79 11.42 24.06
N GLU A 155 9.31 12.64 24.03
CA GLU A 155 9.27 13.57 25.15
C GLU A 155 7.82 13.96 25.46
N ALA A 156 7.03 14.31 24.44
CA ALA A 156 5.64 14.72 24.62
C ALA A 156 4.67 13.54 24.83
N PHE A 157 4.89 12.40 24.17
CA PHE A 157 3.91 11.31 24.09
C PHE A 157 4.45 9.94 24.55
N GLY A 158 5.75 9.80 24.80
CA GLY A 158 6.43 8.53 25.09
C GLY A 158 6.57 8.17 26.57
N LEU A 159 6.65 9.15 27.47
CA LEU A 159 7.08 8.95 28.87
C LEU A 159 5.95 9.03 29.93
N LYS A 160 4.82 8.36 29.71
CA LYS A 160 3.73 8.11 30.71
C LYS A 160 2.54 9.09 30.75
N LEU A 161 2.41 10.09 29.86
CA LEU A 161 1.33 11.10 29.98
C LEU A 161 0.12 10.96 29.05
N SER A 162 0.23 10.28 27.89
CA SER A 162 -0.96 9.98 27.07
C SER A 162 -0.91 8.57 26.47
N PRO A 163 -1.95 7.75 26.65
CA PRO A 163 -2.01 6.43 26.03
C PRO A 163 -2.07 6.54 24.50
N MET A 164 -2.68 7.60 23.96
CA MET A 164 -2.89 7.81 22.51
C MET A 164 -2.81 9.30 22.14
N VAL A 165 -2.52 9.59 20.88
CA VAL A 165 -2.49 10.95 20.33
C VAL A 165 -3.82 11.25 19.66
N TYR A 166 -4.55 12.25 20.17
CA TYR A 166 -5.81 12.72 19.60
C TYR A 166 -5.61 13.98 18.75
N ILE A 167 -6.53 14.20 17.82
CA ILE A 167 -6.54 15.41 16.98
C ILE A 167 -6.72 16.69 17.80
N SER A 168 -7.43 16.63 18.93
CA SER A 168 -7.60 17.73 19.88
C SER A 168 -6.29 18.09 20.57
N ASP A 169 -5.49 17.09 20.97
CA ASP A 169 -4.17 17.31 21.57
C ASP A 169 -3.24 17.97 20.57
N LEU A 170 -3.22 17.46 19.33
CA LEU A 170 -2.42 18.04 18.26
C LEU A 170 -2.80 19.49 18.00
N SER A 171 -4.10 19.77 17.86
CA SER A 171 -4.60 21.13 17.63
C SER A 171 -4.30 22.07 18.80
N ARG A 172 -4.38 21.59 20.05
CA ARG A 172 -4.01 22.36 21.24
C ARG A 172 -2.51 22.70 21.24
N MET A 173 -1.67 21.72 20.93
CA MET A 173 -0.22 21.87 20.93
C MET A 173 0.27 22.76 19.78
N GLU A 174 -0.36 22.70 18.61
CA GLU A 174 -0.05 23.58 17.48
C GLU A 174 -0.36 25.05 17.77
N ASN A 175 -1.41 25.31 18.54
CA ASN A 175 -1.82 26.64 18.95
C ASN A 175 -1.21 27.08 20.30
N SER A 176 -0.37 26.25 20.91
CA SER A 176 0.31 26.57 22.17
C SER A 176 1.34 27.68 21.96
N LYS A 177 1.53 28.54 22.98
CA LYS A 177 2.63 29.52 22.98
C LYS A 177 3.99 28.86 23.27
N ASN A 178 3.98 27.64 23.78
CA ASN A 178 5.18 26.88 24.07
C ASN A 178 5.77 26.29 22.79
N GLU A 179 7.02 26.63 22.49
CA GLU A 179 7.73 26.15 21.31
C GLU A 179 7.91 24.62 21.33
N THR A 180 8.10 24.02 22.52
CA THR A 180 8.25 22.57 22.67
C THR A 180 6.97 21.83 22.25
N ASP A 181 5.80 22.34 22.63
CA ASP A 181 4.51 21.75 22.25
C ASP A 181 4.30 21.81 20.73
N ARG A 182 4.60 22.97 20.13
CA ARG A 182 4.49 23.17 18.68
C ARG A 182 5.41 22.23 17.92
N LYS A 183 6.66 22.06 18.39
CA LYS A 183 7.62 21.12 17.81
C LYS A 183 7.12 19.68 17.94
N ALA A 184 6.64 19.27 19.10
CA ALA A 184 6.10 17.92 19.29
C ALA A 184 4.90 17.62 18.37
N ALA A 185 4.02 18.59 18.14
CA ALA A 185 2.92 18.43 17.18
C ALA A 185 3.42 18.29 15.73
N GLN A 186 4.41 19.08 15.33
CA GLN A 186 5.06 18.94 14.02
C GLN A 186 5.75 17.57 13.88
N SER A 187 6.38 17.07 14.94
CA SER A 187 7.01 15.74 14.98
C SER A 187 6.04 14.62 14.70
N VAL A 188 4.82 14.66 15.26
CA VAL A 188 3.77 13.66 14.97
C VAL A 188 3.48 13.61 13.47
N LYS A 189 3.25 14.76 12.84
CA LYS A 189 2.99 14.85 11.40
C LYS A 189 4.17 14.35 10.59
N TYR A 190 5.40 14.71 10.99
CA TYR A 190 6.62 14.30 10.33
C TYR A 190 6.79 12.77 10.34
N ILE A 191 6.63 12.14 11.50
CA ILE A 191 6.77 10.69 11.69
C ILE A 191 5.69 9.93 10.94
N LEU A 192 4.42 10.37 11.00
CA LEU A 192 3.34 9.72 10.26
C LEU A 192 3.53 9.81 8.74
N ASN A 193 3.96 10.97 8.24
CA ASN A 193 4.29 11.13 6.82
C ASN A 193 5.48 10.26 6.38
N TYR A 194 6.43 10.03 7.27
CA TYR A 194 7.52 9.10 7.03
C TYR A 194 7.02 7.66 6.85
N PHE A 195 6.22 7.16 7.80
CA PHE A 195 5.71 5.80 7.70
C PHE A 195 4.68 5.61 6.59
N GLU A 196 3.91 6.63 6.23
CA GLU A 196 3.07 6.62 5.03
C GLU A 196 3.90 6.48 3.75
N PHE A 197 5.03 7.18 3.65
CA PHE A 197 5.95 7.02 2.53
C PHE A 197 6.52 5.59 2.45
N VAL A 198 6.92 5.02 3.59
CA VAL A 198 7.37 3.61 3.67
C VAL A 198 6.27 2.66 3.21
N ALA A 199 5.05 2.83 3.72
CA ALA A 199 3.92 1.99 3.36
C ALA A 199 3.52 2.12 1.89
N ALA A 200 3.62 3.34 1.31
CA ALA A 200 3.41 3.57 -0.10
C ALA A 200 4.49 2.89 -0.96
N GLY A 201 5.76 2.92 -0.54
CA GLY A 201 6.86 2.21 -1.18
C GLY A 201 6.64 0.70 -1.22
N ILE A 202 6.15 0.12 -0.11
CA ILE A 202 5.75 -1.29 -0.05
C ILE A 202 4.59 -1.57 -1.00
N THR A 203 3.52 -0.76 -0.94
CA THR A 203 2.31 -0.94 -1.75
C THR A 203 2.61 -0.88 -3.25
N ARG A 204 3.61 -0.09 -3.65
CA ARG A 204 4.08 0.02 -5.04
C ARG A 204 5.09 -1.06 -5.43
N GLY A 205 5.56 -1.87 -4.47
CA GLY A 205 6.60 -2.89 -4.65
C GLY A 205 8.00 -2.32 -4.91
N ASP A 206 8.22 -1.06 -4.55
CA ASP A 206 9.54 -0.41 -4.55
C ASP A 206 10.34 -0.78 -3.29
N LEU A 207 9.64 -1.13 -2.19
CA LEU A 207 10.21 -1.69 -0.97
C LEU A 207 9.74 -3.12 -0.76
N ASP A 208 10.65 -4.00 -0.33
CA ASP A 208 10.32 -5.38 0.01
C ASP A 208 9.68 -5.43 1.41
N LEU A 209 8.43 -5.88 1.45
CA LEU A 209 7.66 -6.06 2.67
C LEU A 209 8.41 -6.91 3.72
N LYS A 210 9.10 -7.98 3.30
CA LYS A 210 9.80 -8.88 4.24
C LYS A 210 10.91 -8.17 4.98
N TYR A 211 11.69 -7.33 4.30
CA TYR A 211 12.76 -6.57 4.92
C TYR A 211 12.22 -5.49 5.87
N VAL A 212 11.16 -4.79 5.46
CA VAL A 212 10.51 -3.78 6.32
C VAL A 212 9.86 -4.44 7.53
N ASP A 213 9.28 -5.63 7.37
CA ASP A 213 8.70 -6.41 8.47
C ASP A 213 9.77 -6.81 9.50
N LEU A 214 10.93 -7.31 9.05
CA LEU A 214 12.01 -7.71 9.94
C LEU A 214 12.64 -6.55 10.72
N THR A 215 12.66 -5.35 10.15
CA THR A 215 13.44 -4.22 10.71
C THR A 215 12.58 -3.13 11.34
N MET A 216 11.38 -2.89 10.82
CA MET A 216 10.56 -1.72 11.17
C MET A 216 9.16 -2.08 11.67
N ARG A 217 8.72 -3.35 11.64
CA ARG A 217 7.37 -3.77 12.09
C ARG A 217 7.03 -3.21 13.46
N GLY A 218 7.95 -3.34 14.44
CA GLY A 218 7.73 -2.85 15.80
C GLY A 218 7.50 -1.34 15.87
N GLN A 219 8.31 -0.55 15.14
CA GLN A 219 8.17 0.89 15.10
C GLN A 219 6.88 1.31 14.41
N ILE A 220 6.57 0.73 13.24
CA ILE A 220 5.34 1.02 12.50
C ILE A 220 4.11 0.73 13.37
N LYS A 221 4.08 -0.43 14.04
CA LYS A 221 2.99 -0.77 14.98
C LYS A 221 2.90 0.24 16.12
N PHE A 222 4.02 0.56 16.77
CA PHE A 222 4.07 1.50 17.87
C PHE A 222 3.51 2.88 17.50
N TYR A 223 4.01 3.49 16.42
CA TYR A 223 3.57 4.83 16.02
C TYR A 223 2.14 4.84 15.49
N TYR A 224 1.74 3.82 14.73
CA TYR A 224 0.37 3.70 14.26
C TYR A 224 -0.60 3.57 15.43
N ASP A 225 -0.37 2.61 16.33
CA ASP A 225 -1.28 2.32 17.44
C ASP A 225 -1.36 3.53 18.39
N LYS A 226 -0.25 4.25 18.58
CA LYS A 226 -0.25 5.52 19.34
C LYS A 226 -1.06 6.62 18.66
N CYS A 227 -1.04 6.71 17.35
CA CYS A 227 -1.72 7.77 16.59
C CYS A 227 -3.05 7.33 15.98
N GLU A 228 -3.55 6.13 16.29
CA GLU A 228 -4.74 5.57 15.63
C GLU A 228 -5.96 6.51 15.70
N PRO A 229 -6.30 7.15 16.85
CA PRO A 229 -7.40 8.10 16.91
C PRO A 229 -7.21 9.31 15.98
N LEU A 230 -5.98 9.85 15.92
CA LEU A 230 -5.63 10.95 15.02
C LEU A 230 -5.75 10.54 13.54
N ILE A 231 -5.29 9.34 13.18
CA ILE A 231 -5.34 8.83 11.80
C ILE A 231 -6.79 8.67 11.36
N ILE A 232 -7.63 8.06 12.19
CA ILE A 232 -9.06 7.86 11.89
C ILE A 232 -9.76 9.21 11.72
N ALA A 233 -9.57 10.15 12.65
CA ALA A 233 -10.16 11.49 12.53
C ALA A 233 -9.70 12.23 11.27
N SER A 234 -8.42 12.07 10.89
CA SER A 234 -7.87 12.65 9.65
C SER A 234 -8.45 12.01 8.39
N GLN A 235 -8.76 10.71 8.44
CA GLN A 235 -9.39 9.96 7.35
C GLN A 235 -10.88 10.24 7.20
N ASP A 236 -11.58 10.56 8.29
CA ASP A 236 -12.97 11.00 8.24
C ASP A 236 -13.10 12.33 7.46
N ALA A 237 -12.10 13.22 7.58
CA ALA A 237 -12.01 14.44 6.77
C ALA A 237 -11.55 14.17 5.33
N ASN A 238 -10.53 13.33 5.14
CA ASN A 238 -10.05 12.93 3.83
C ASN A 238 -9.64 11.45 3.82
N PRO A 239 -10.43 10.55 3.18
CA PRO A 239 -10.18 9.11 3.20
C PRO A 239 -8.84 8.64 2.63
N LYS A 240 -8.14 9.50 1.87
CA LYS A 240 -6.82 9.18 1.30
C LYS A 240 -5.66 9.49 2.24
N THR A 241 -5.90 10.20 3.33
CA THR A 241 -4.87 10.55 4.30
C THR A 241 -4.35 9.29 4.99
N LEU A 242 -3.04 9.04 4.90
CA LEU A 242 -2.37 7.90 5.55
C LEU A 242 -2.98 6.53 5.16
N GLU A 243 -3.56 6.43 3.96
CA GLU A 243 -4.26 5.22 3.50
C GLU A 243 -3.30 4.02 3.39
N ASN A 244 -2.07 4.23 2.91
CA ASN A 244 -1.12 3.13 2.73
C ASN A 244 -0.66 2.60 4.10
N LEU A 245 -0.44 3.50 5.06
CA LEU A 245 -0.07 3.16 6.41
C LEU A 245 -1.17 2.36 7.12
N SER A 246 -2.44 2.76 6.99
CA SER A 246 -3.57 1.97 7.52
C SER A 246 -3.66 0.58 6.89
N LYS A 247 -3.48 0.47 5.56
CA LYS A 247 -3.43 -0.85 4.88
C LYS A 247 -2.29 -1.72 5.40
N LEU A 248 -1.12 -1.14 5.64
CA LEU A 248 0.03 -1.86 6.18
C LEU A 248 -0.22 -2.31 7.62
N ARG A 249 -0.86 -1.48 8.45
CA ARG A 249 -1.24 -1.89 9.81
C ARG A 249 -2.23 -3.04 9.79
N ASP A 250 -3.25 -2.97 8.95
CA ASP A 250 -4.25 -4.04 8.81
C ASP A 250 -3.62 -5.36 8.39
N TYR A 251 -2.62 -5.30 7.50
CA TYR A 251 -1.80 -6.46 7.14
C TYR A 251 -1.10 -7.07 8.37
N TYR A 252 -0.43 -6.25 9.18
CA TYR A 252 0.23 -6.73 10.40
C TYR A 252 -0.76 -7.28 11.43
N ARG A 253 -1.94 -6.66 11.61
CA ARG A 253 -3.00 -7.18 12.49
C ARG A 253 -3.47 -8.56 12.05
N HIS A 254 -3.55 -8.80 10.74
CA HIS A 254 -3.94 -10.10 10.22
C HIS A 254 -2.86 -11.16 10.42
N GLN A 255 -1.58 -10.83 10.21
CA GLN A 255 -0.48 -11.75 10.49
C GLN A 255 -0.39 -12.09 11.98
N ASP A 256 -0.48 -11.08 12.86
CA ASP A 256 -0.45 -11.28 14.31
C ASP A 256 -1.53 -12.29 14.78
N PHE A 257 -2.68 -12.37 14.09
CA PHE A 257 -3.75 -13.32 14.40
C PHE A 257 -3.48 -14.74 13.87
N LEU A 258 -2.69 -14.89 12.81
CA LEU A 258 -2.34 -16.20 12.24
C LEU A 258 -1.16 -16.86 12.97
N ASP A 259 -0.36 -16.05 13.67
CA ASP A 259 0.81 -16.49 14.44
C ASP A 259 0.43 -16.93 15.88
N ILE A 260 -0.86 -16.86 16.26
CA ILE A 260 -1.43 -17.29 17.56
C ILE A 260 -2.21 -18.59 17.35
#